data_AF-A0A1F3Y9Q3-F1
#
_entry.id   AF-A0A1F3Y9Q3-F1
#
_cell.length_a   1.000
_cell.length_b   1.000
_cell.length_c   1.000
_cell.angle_alpha   90.00
_cell.angle_beta   90.00
_cell.angle_gamma   90.00
#
_symmetry.space_group_name_H-M   'P 1'
#
loop_
_entity.id
_entity.type
_entity.pdbx_description
1 polymer ?
#
loop_
_entity_poly.entity_id
_entity_poly.type
_entity_poly.pdbx_seq_one_letter_code
_entity_poly.pdbx_strand_id
1 'polypeptide(L)'
;MTISPLGPDRSAGSRQKLTADSPSQAQRDAQARIAETHRQVQEAERDMSRGLEQLREQHEKQSVIESDRQEQALERQRAKGYEAIRDAQRSQQAELARIRREGEKQVSDLKTFYRDAIYGTEKRGRDDLRELQNRQTAETAYQMKNFQAERADTEAAQAKQNERFRAEKDAKLEQAADTYRKEYERIKANSNLQNEQAETRFLEQHEQVLKKNSEILDHLNSRATAQLTEIREDTSHKLSAYAERQNDPFYKLVDIDAEIFDSGDAYILTASIPDHEDRHLTATMKGNHLVVSGYRRNEEKLDLGSGITKSTSAYQSFNESFPLPLPVDAKQLRREIRDGELIVTVPKLNPNLVRESTAPKAPPPEKARVERPRFPENLVVAQEERAIEPDESKNISTGTKGSRPLT
;
A
#
# COMPACT_ATOMS: atom_id res chain seq x y z
N MET A 1 -126.19 -104.05 29.25
CA MET A 1 -127.45 -104.14 28.50
C MET A 1 -127.88 -105.61 28.45
N THR A 2 -129.10 -105.88 28.93
CA THR A 2 -129.98 -107.08 28.68
C THR A 2 -129.42 -108.46 29.02
N ILE A 3 -129.69 -109.04 30.21
CA ILE A 3 -130.93 -109.73 30.70
C ILE A 3 -131.23 -111.04 29.94
N SER A 4 -131.15 -112.18 30.64
CA SER A 4 -132.22 -113.21 30.59
C SER A 4 -132.13 -114.18 31.80
N PRO A 5 -133.27 -114.66 32.34
CA PRO A 5 -133.39 -115.12 33.72
C PRO A 5 -133.91 -116.56 33.90
N LEU A 6 -133.84 -117.03 35.14
CA LEU A 6 -134.72 -117.94 35.89
C LEU A 6 -135.56 -119.01 35.15
N GLY A 7 -135.42 -120.26 35.58
CA GLY A 7 -136.50 -121.26 35.62
C GLY A 7 -136.94 -121.56 37.06
N PRO A 8 -138.25 -121.67 37.36
CA PRO A 8 -138.81 -122.28 38.58
C PRO A 8 -139.32 -123.71 38.29
N ASP A 9 -139.10 -124.69 39.18
CA ASP A 9 -139.92 -125.08 40.34
C ASP A 9 -141.14 -125.98 40.02
N ARG A 10 -141.31 -126.99 40.90
CA ARG A 10 -142.51 -127.77 41.27
C ARG A 10 -142.89 -129.12 40.64
N SER A 11 -142.90 -130.07 41.56
CA SER A 11 -143.59 -131.36 41.69
C SER A 11 -145.12 -131.30 41.83
N ALA A 12 -145.80 -132.38 41.41
CA ALA A 12 -147.02 -133.00 42.00
C ALA A 12 -147.05 -134.47 41.47
N GLY A 13 -147.50 -135.55 42.12
CA GLY A 13 -148.36 -135.79 43.28
C GLY A 13 -149.40 -136.89 42.94
N SER A 14 -149.62 -137.86 43.85
CA SER A 14 -150.68 -138.91 43.89
C SER A 14 -150.33 -140.30 43.31
N ARG A 15 -150.66 -141.47 43.91
CA ARG A 15 -151.65 -141.85 44.94
C ARG A 15 -151.19 -142.97 45.91
N GLN A 16 -151.83 -142.92 47.07
CA GLN A 16 -151.91 -143.81 48.25
C GLN A 16 -152.04 -145.33 48.02
N LYS A 17 -151.58 -146.11 49.02
CA LYS A 17 -152.44 -146.91 49.93
C LYS A 17 -151.68 -147.32 51.21
N LEU A 18 -152.34 -147.11 52.36
CA LEU A 18 -151.90 -147.46 53.72
C LEU A 18 -152.17 -148.94 54.04
N THR A 19 -151.35 -149.57 54.89
CA THR A 19 -151.80 -150.34 56.07
C THR A 19 -150.68 -150.38 57.12
N ALA A 20 -151.07 -150.47 58.38
CA ALA A 20 -150.29 -150.17 59.59
C ALA A 20 -149.52 -151.38 60.14
N ASP A 21 -148.33 -151.15 60.73
CA ASP A 21 -148.02 -151.40 62.16
C ASP A 21 -146.51 -151.34 62.50
N SER A 22 -146.23 -150.95 63.76
CA SER A 22 -144.98 -151.05 64.55
C SER A 22 -143.90 -149.93 64.47
N PRO A 23 -143.72 -149.13 65.56
CA PRO A 23 -142.84 -147.95 65.60
C PRO A 23 -141.36 -148.21 65.99
N SER A 24 -140.67 -149.20 65.40
CA SER A 24 -139.24 -149.48 65.71
C SER A 24 -138.27 -149.45 64.52
N GLN A 25 -138.76 -149.29 63.28
CA GLN A 25 -137.90 -149.27 62.07
C GLN A 25 -137.49 -147.87 61.58
N ALA A 26 -138.23 -146.81 61.94
CA ALA A 26 -137.98 -145.45 61.41
C ALA A 26 -136.69 -144.77 61.90
N GLN A 27 -136.09 -145.22 63.02
CA GLN A 27 -134.96 -144.53 63.63
C GLN A 27 -133.59 -144.96 63.05
N ARG A 28 -133.48 -146.15 62.46
CA ARG A 28 -132.23 -146.64 61.86
C ARG A 28 -131.99 -146.08 60.45
N ASP A 29 -133.04 -145.88 59.66
CA ASP A 29 -132.92 -145.34 58.29
C ASP A 29 -132.54 -143.85 58.26
N ALA A 30 -132.91 -143.09 59.29
CA ALA A 30 -132.56 -141.67 59.38
C ALA A 30 -131.06 -141.42 59.61
N GLN A 31 -130.37 -142.29 60.35
CA GLN A 31 -128.94 -142.13 60.63
C GLN A 31 -128.04 -142.49 59.43
N ALA A 32 -128.45 -143.42 58.57
CA ALA A 32 -127.67 -143.81 57.40
C ALA A 32 -127.56 -142.70 56.34
N ARG A 33 -128.64 -141.92 56.11
CA ARG A 33 -128.67 -140.84 55.11
C ARG A 33 -127.81 -139.62 55.47
N ILE A 34 -127.56 -139.38 56.75
CA ILE A 34 -126.74 -138.25 57.21
C ILE A 34 -125.24 -138.51 56.96
N ALA A 35 -124.77 -139.75 57.08
CA ALA A 35 -123.37 -140.07 56.87
C ALA A 35 -122.95 -140.00 55.39
N GLU A 36 -123.84 -140.34 54.47
CA GLU A 36 -123.57 -140.35 53.03
C GLU A 36 -123.45 -138.93 52.45
N THR A 37 -124.31 -138.00 52.90
CA THR A 37 -124.28 -136.60 52.49
C THR A 37 -123.01 -135.87 52.93
N HIS A 38 -122.44 -136.24 54.08
CA HIS A 38 -121.21 -135.60 54.56
C HIS A 38 -119.96 -135.96 53.74
N ARG A 39 -119.91 -137.16 53.13
CA ARG A 39 -118.82 -137.54 52.22
C ARG A 39 -118.83 -136.75 50.92
N GLN A 40 -120.02 -136.51 50.35
CA GLN A 40 -120.15 -135.81 49.07
C GLN A 40 -119.68 -134.35 49.13
N VAL A 41 -119.82 -133.68 50.29
CA VAL A 41 -119.37 -132.29 50.46
C VAL A 41 -117.84 -132.19 50.51
N GLN A 42 -117.16 -133.12 51.17
CA GLN A 42 -115.69 -133.08 51.27
C GLN A 42 -114.98 -133.34 49.93
N GLU A 43 -115.56 -134.16 49.05
CA GLU A 43 -115.00 -134.35 47.71
C GLU A 43 -115.14 -133.07 46.86
N ALA A 44 -116.29 -132.39 46.94
CA ALA A 44 -116.51 -131.14 46.21
C ALA A 44 -115.53 -130.01 46.61
N GLU A 45 -115.19 -129.88 47.90
CA GLU A 45 -114.23 -128.87 48.36
C GLU A 45 -112.80 -129.09 47.82
N ARG A 46 -112.38 -130.36 47.67
CA ARG A 46 -111.04 -130.69 47.15
C ARG A 46 -110.91 -130.38 45.66
N ASP A 47 -111.95 -130.66 44.87
CA ASP A 47 -111.92 -130.36 43.44
C ASP A 47 -111.95 -128.85 43.17
N MET A 48 -112.69 -128.09 43.98
CA MET A 48 -112.74 -126.63 43.86
C MET A 48 -111.38 -125.99 44.18
N SER A 49 -110.65 -126.54 45.16
CA SER A 49 -109.33 -126.05 45.57
C SER A 49 -108.28 -126.20 44.45
N ARG A 50 -108.28 -127.35 43.75
CA ARG A 50 -107.35 -127.59 42.62
C ARG A 50 -107.65 -126.69 41.42
N GLY A 51 -108.92 -126.41 41.17
CA GLY A 51 -109.34 -125.50 40.10
C GLY A 51 -108.83 -124.06 40.30
N LEU A 52 -108.82 -123.58 41.56
CA LEU A 52 -108.32 -122.24 41.90
C LEU A 52 -106.79 -122.11 41.73
N GLU A 53 -106.04 -123.16 42.03
CA GLU A 53 -104.58 -123.14 41.95
C GLU A 53 -104.09 -123.12 40.49
N GLN A 54 -104.74 -123.88 39.59
CA GLN A 54 -104.47 -123.82 38.15
C GLN A 54 -104.74 -122.44 37.54
N LEU A 55 -105.78 -121.75 38.02
CA LEU A 55 -106.13 -120.41 37.53
C LEU A 55 -105.07 -119.37 37.92
N ARG A 56 -104.53 -119.47 39.14
CA ARG A 56 -103.43 -118.60 39.62
C ARG A 56 -102.17 -118.77 38.76
N GLU A 57 -101.79 -120.02 38.50
CA GLU A 57 -100.58 -120.33 37.74
C GLU A 57 -100.65 -119.83 36.28
N GLN A 58 -101.83 -119.87 35.67
CA GLN A 58 -102.04 -119.31 34.33
C GLN A 58 -101.92 -117.78 34.31
N HIS A 59 -102.50 -117.09 35.31
CA HIS A 59 -102.42 -115.65 35.42
C HIS A 59 -100.98 -115.15 35.64
N GLU A 60 -100.21 -115.86 36.47
CA GLU A 60 -98.81 -115.52 36.75
C GLU A 60 -97.93 -115.66 35.49
N LYS A 61 -98.12 -116.74 34.71
CA LYS A 61 -97.43 -116.94 33.43
C LYS A 61 -97.80 -115.86 32.40
N GLN A 62 -99.07 -115.45 32.32
CA GLN A 62 -99.48 -114.35 31.44
C GLN A 62 -98.89 -113.00 31.85
N SER A 63 -98.86 -112.70 33.15
CA SER A 63 -98.34 -111.43 33.66
C SER A 63 -96.85 -111.23 33.34
N VAL A 64 -96.03 -112.28 33.45
CA VAL A 64 -94.59 -112.20 33.14
C VAL A 64 -94.37 -111.94 31.65
N ILE A 65 -95.12 -112.63 30.77
CA ILE A 65 -95.01 -112.45 29.32
C ILE A 65 -95.41 -111.02 28.90
N GLU A 66 -96.44 -110.45 29.51
CA GLU A 66 -96.84 -109.06 29.23
C GLU A 66 -95.79 -108.05 29.71
N SER A 67 -95.19 -108.27 30.87
CA SER A 67 -94.09 -107.43 31.39
C SER A 67 -92.89 -107.41 30.45
N ASP A 68 -92.40 -108.58 30.02
CA ASP A 68 -91.25 -108.69 29.11
C ASP A 68 -91.51 -108.00 27.77
N ARG A 69 -92.73 -108.10 27.24
CA ARG A 69 -93.13 -107.40 26.02
C ARG A 69 -93.09 -105.88 26.19
N GLN A 70 -93.57 -105.37 27.33
CA GLN A 70 -93.54 -103.94 27.63
C GLN A 70 -92.10 -103.43 27.78
N GLU A 71 -91.22 -104.19 28.43
CA GLU A 71 -89.81 -103.84 28.61
C GLU A 71 -89.05 -103.80 27.27
N GLN A 72 -89.23 -104.80 26.41
CA GLN A 72 -88.63 -104.81 25.07
C GLN A 72 -89.15 -103.64 24.20
N ALA A 73 -90.42 -103.26 24.34
CA ALA A 73 -90.96 -102.10 23.63
C ALA A 73 -90.31 -100.78 24.10
N LEU A 74 -90.09 -100.63 25.42
CA LEU A 74 -89.39 -99.49 26.02
C LEU A 74 -87.92 -99.41 25.57
N GLU A 75 -87.19 -100.52 25.54
CA GLU A 75 -85.80 -100.55 25.07
C GLU A 75 -85.68 -100.14 23.60
N ARG A 76 -86.58 -100.63 22.73
CA ARG A 76 -86.62 -100.21 21.32
C ARG A 76 -86.89 -98.72 21.18
N GLN A 77 -87.75 -98.14 22.01
CA GLN A 77 -87.98 -96.69 22.02
C GLN A 77 -86.74 -95.91 22.49
N ARG A 78 -86.06 -96.39 23.54
CA ARG A 78 -84.81 -95.78 24.01
C ARG A 78 -83.71 -95.84 22.96
N ALA A 79 -83.52 -96.98 22.29
CA ALA A 79 -82.55 -97.14 21.21
C ALA A 79 -82.82 -96.16 20.06
N LYS A 80 -84.07 -96.05 19.61
CA LYS A 80 -84.49 -95.06 18.61
C LYS A 80 -84.22 -93.61 19.06
N GLY A 81 -84.47 -93.30 20.33
CA GLY A 81 -84.16 -92.00 20.91
C GLY A 81 -82.67 -91.66 20.89
N TYR A 82 -81.81 -92.62 21.26
CA TYR A 82 -80.35 -92.44 21.23
C TYR A 82 -79.80 -92.29 19.81
N GLU A 83 -80.33 -93.03 18.83
CA GLU A 83 -79.97 -92.88 17.43
C GLU A 83 -80.34 -91.49 16.91
N ALA A 84 -81.55 -91.02 17.19
CA ALA A 84 -81.98 -89.68 16.79
C ALA A 84 -81.10 -88.56 17.38
N ILE A 85 -80.70 -88.68 18.66
CA ILE A 85 -79.77 -87.72 19.29
C ILE A 85 -78.39 -87.77 18.63
N ARG A 86 -77.88 -88.97 18.34
CA ARG A 86 -76.57 -89.14 17.70
C ARG A 86 -76.55 -88.56 16.29
N ASP A 87 -77.61 -88.77 15.52
CA ASP A 87 -77.73 -88.22 14.17
C ASP A 87 -77.89 -86.70 14.20
N ALA A 88 -78.67 -86.16 15.14
CA ALA A 88 -78.76 -84.71 15.36
C ALA A 88 -77.40 -84.10 15.75
N GLN A 89 -76.61 -84.77 16.58
CA GLN A 89 -75.27 -84.29 16.94
C GLN A 89 -74.31 -84.33 15.74
N ARG A 90 -74.38 -85.37 14.90
CA ARG A 90 -73.58 -85.48 13.67
C ARG A 90 -73.96 -84.42 12.64
N SER A 91 -75.25 -84.18 12.42
CA SER A 91 -75.71 -83.13 11.49
C SER A 91 -75.29 -81.74 11.98
N GLN A 92 -75.45 -81.46 13.29
CA GLN A 92 -74.99 -80.20 13.88
C GLN A 92 -73.48 -80.01 13.74
N GLN A 93 -72.67 -81.05 13.97
CA GLN A 93 -71.21 -80.96 13.77
C GLN A 93 -70.85 -80.75 12.30
N ALA A 94 -71.55 -81.39 11.36
CA ALA A 94 -71.35 -81.20 9.94
C ALA A 94 -71.70 -79.76 9.50
N GLU A 95 -72.79 -79.19 10.01
CA GLU A 95 -73.16 -77.79 9.77
C GLU A 95 -72.12 -76.82 10.35
N LEU A 96 -71.67 -77.03 11.59
CA LEU A 96 -70.61 -76.22 12.19
C LEU A 96 -69.30 -76.29 11.38
N ALA A 97 -68.93 -77.48 10.89
CA ALA A 97 -67.77 -77.64 10.04
C ALA A 97 -67.94 -76.92 8.69
N ARG A 98 -69.15 -76.96 8.11
CA ARG A 98 -69.46 -76.22 6.88
C ARG A 98 -69.37 -74.71 7.08
N ILE A 99 -70.01 -74.18 8.12
CA ILE A 99 -69.96 -72.75 8.47
C ILE A 99 -68.53 -72.30 8.70
N ARG A 100 -67.70 -73.10 9.40
CA ARG A 100 -66.27 -72.80 9.58
C ARG A 100 -65.51 -72.72 8.26
N ARG A 101 -65.68 -73.72 7.37
CA ARG A 101 -65.00 -73.71 6.06
C ARG A 101 -65.45 -72.53 5.19
N GLU A 102 -66.74 -72.22 5.19
CA GLU A 102 -67.28 -71.06 4.46
C GLU A 102 -66.72 -69.75 5.03
N GLY A 103 -66.65 -69.62 6.36
CA GLY A 103 -66.02 -68.49 7.04
C GLY A 103 -64.52 -68.36 6.75
N GLU A 104 -63.76 -69.45 6.80
CA GLU A 104 -62.34 -69.48 6.45
C GLU A 104 -62.10 -69.06 4.99
N LYS A 105 -62.96 -69.52 4.08
CA LYS A 105 -62.90 -69.12 2.67
C LYS A 105 -63.16 -67.64 2.50
N GLN A 106 -64.20 -67.10 3.13
CA GLN A 106 -64.50 -65.65 3.08
C GLN A 106 -63.35 -64.81 3.65
N VAL A 107 -62.74 -65.23 4.76
CA VAL A 107 -61.58 -64.54 5.33
C VAL A 107 -60.38 -64.61 4.39
N SER A 108 -60.15 -65.75 3.74
CA SER A 108 -59.08 -65.90 2.74
C SER A 108 -59.31 -65.00 1.53
N ASP A 109 -60.52 -65.01 0.97
CA ASP A 109 -60.90 -64.20 -0.19
C ASP A 109 -60.81 -62.69 0.13
N LEU A 110 -61.20 -62.30 1.35
CA LEU A 110 -61.05 -60.93 1.83
C LEU A 110 -59.57 -60.54 1.98
N LYS A 111 -58.73 -61.45 2.48
CA LYS A 111 -57.30 -61.24 2.63
C LYS A 111 -56.59 -61.10 1.29
N THR A 112 -56.98 -61.89 0.28
CA THR A 112 -56.43 -61.77 -1.09
C THR A 112 -56.91 -60.48 -1.74
N PHE A 113 -58.20 -60.14 -1.63
CA PHE A 113 -58.73 -58.88 -2.15
C PHE A 113 -57.99 -57.66 -1.60
N TYR A 114 -57.83 -57.55 -0.27
CA TYR A 114 -57.11 -56.41 0.32
C TYR A 114 -55.62 -56.41 -0.04
N ARG A 115 -55.00 -57.59 -0.11
CA ARG A 115 -53.60 -57.70 -0.55
C ARG A 115 -53.42 -57.16 -1.96
N ASP A 116 -54.27 -57.59 -2.89
CA ASP A 116 -54.21 -57.19 -4.29
C ASP A 116 -54.57 -55.71 -4.47
N ALA A 117 -55.53 -55.22 -3.70
CA ALA A 117 -55.88 -53.80 -3.66
C ALA A 117 -54.70 -52.95 -3.18
N ILE A 118 -54.05 -53.33 -2.06
CA ILE A 118 -52.89 -52.62 -1.51
C ILE A 118 -51.74 -52.64 -2.52
N TYR A 119 -51.35 -53.82 -3.03
CA TYR A 119 -50.27 -53.91 -4.02
C TYR A 119 -50.59 -53.14 -5.30
N GLY A 120 -51.82 -53.21 -5.78
CA GLY A 120 -52.27 -52.47 -6.96
C GLY A 120 -52.24 -50.95 -6.75
N THR A 121 -52.55 -50.46 -5.55
CA THR A 121 -52.45 -49.03 -5.22
C THR A 121 -51.00 -48.58 -5.01
N GLU A 122 -50.18 -49.36 -4.33
CA GLU A 122 -48.75 -49.04 -4.13
C GLU A 122 -47.98 -49.03 -5.44
N LYS A 123 -48.24 -50.00 -6.32
CA LYS A 123 -47.61 -50.05 -7.64
C LYS A 123 -47.98 -48.83 -8.47
N ARG A 124 -49.27 -48.48 -8.55
CA ARG A 124 -49.74 -47.27 -9.24
C ARG A 124 -49.12 -46.01 -8.65
N GLY A 125 -49.12 -45.86 -7.33
CA GLY A 125 -48.51 -44.72 -6.66
C GLY A 125 -46.99 -44.59 -6.93
N ARG A 126 -46.26 -45.71 -7.00
CA ARG A 126 -44.84 -45.71 -7.37
C ARG A 126 -44.62 -45.33 -8.83
N ASP A 127 -45.44 -45.86 -9.74
CA ASP A 127 -45.34 -45.55 -11.16
C ASP A 127 -45.68 -44.07 -11.42
N ASP A 128 -46.75 -43.56 -10.79
CA ASP A 128 -47.15 -42.15 -10.84
C ASP A 128 -46.05 -41.24 -10.26
N LEU A 129 -45.47 -41.60 -9.11
CA LEU A 129 -44.36 -40.86 -8.51
C LEU A 129 -43.15 -40.82 -9.42
N ARG A 130 -42.81 -41.95 -10.05
CA ARG A 130 -41.70 -42.04 -11.01
C ARG A 130 -41.94 -41.19 -12.24
N GLU A 131 -43.17 -41.21 -12.77
CA GLU A 131 -43.54 -40.36 -13.91
C GLU A 131 -43.44 -38.88 -13.54
N LEU A 132 -43.94 -38.49 -12.36
CA LEU A 132 -43.87 -37.12 -11.87
C LEU A 132 -42.42 -36.66 -11.67
N GLN A 133 -41.57 -37.51 -11.08
CA GLN A 133 -40.13 -37.25 -10.96
C GLN A 133 -39.46 -37.10 -12.32
N ASN A 134 -39.75 -37.96 -13.29
CA ASN A 134 -39.20 -37.88 -14.63
C ASN A 134 -39.66 -36.61 -15.37
N ARG A 135 -40.90 -36.19 -15.17
CA ARG A 135 -41.42 -34.95 -15.75
C ARG A 135 -40.71 -33.74 -15.15
N GLN A 136 -40.55 -33.69 -13.83
CA GLN A 136 -39.80 -32.61 -13.17
C GLN A 136 -38.33 -32.58 -13.59
N THR A 137 -37.66 -33.73 -13.73
CA THR A 137 -36.26 -33.77 -14.17
C THR A 137 -36.12 -33.33 -15.63
N ALA A 138 -37.06 -33.69 -16.50
CA ALA A 138 -37.08 -33.22 -17.88
C ALA A 138 -37.34 -31.70 -17.99
N GLU A 139 -38.30 -31.18 -17.23
CA GLU A 139 -38.61 -29.75 -17.18
C GLU A 139 -37.42 -28.93 -16.66
N THR A 140 -36.81 -29.37 -15.56
CA THR A 140 -35.63 -28.71 -14.98
C THR A 140 -34.43 -28.78 -15.93
N ALA A 141 -34.19 -29.92 -16.59
CA ALA A 141 -33.15 -30.04 -17.60
C ALA A 141 -33.38 -29.10 -18.80
N TYR A 142 -34.62 -28.96 -19.25
CA TYR A 142 -34.99 -28.03 -20.32
C TYR A 142 -34.77 -26.57 -19.90
N GLN A 143 -35.20 -26.18 -18.70
CA GLN A 143 -34.95 -24.84 -18.16
C GLN A 143 -33.46 -24.54 -18.03
N MET A 144 -32.67 -25.48 -17.50
CA MET A 144 -31.22 -25.35 -17.38
C MET A 144 -30.56 -25.18 -18.75
N LYS A 145 -30.99 -25.93 -19.76
CA LYS A 145 -30.47 -25.81 -21.13
C LYS A 145 -30.79 -24.43 -21.73
N ASN A 146 -32.01 -23.93 -21.56
CA ASN A 146 -32.40 -22.60 -22.04
C ASN A 146 -31.60 -21.50 -21.34
N PHE A 147 -31.47 -21.59 -20.00
CA PHE A 147 -30.67 -20.65 -19.23
C PHE A 147 -29.19 -20.65 -19.66
N GLN A 148 -28.62 -21.83 -19.93
CA GLN A 148 -27.26 -21.95 -20.46
C GLN A 148 -27.12 -21.32 -21.85
N ALA A 149 -28.10 -21.51 -22.73
CA ALA A 149 -28.10 -20.88 -24.06
C ALA A 149 -28.19 -19.35 -23.95
N GLU A 150 -29.11 -18.83 -23.14
CA GLU A 150 -29.25 -17.39 -22.89
C GLU A 150 -27.95 -16.81 -22.29
N ARG A 151 -27.35 -17.51 -21.32
CA ARG A 151 -26.07 -17.11 -20.75
C ARG A 151 -24.97 -17.07 -21.82
N ALA A 152 -24.87 -18.07 -22.68
CA ALA A 152 -23.89 -18.08 -23.76
C ALA A 152 -24.10 -16.92 -24.75
N ASP A 153 -25.35 -16.60 -25.09
CA ASP A 153 -25.69 -15.46 -25.96
C ASP A 153 -25.31 -14.12 -25.31
N THR A 154 -25.60 -13.96 -24.01
CA THR A 154 -25.21 -12.76 -23.26
C THR A 154 -23.69 -12.61 -23.14
N GLU A 155 -22.97 -13.70 -22.87
CA GLU A 155 -21.50 -13.72 -22.81
C GLU A 155 -20.90 -13.36 -24.18
N ALA A 156 -21.46 -13.89 -25.28
CA ALA A 156 -21.03 -13.56 -26.63
C ALA A 156 -21.32 -12.09 -27.00
N ALA A 157 -22.46 -11.54 -26.58
CA ALA A 157 -22.79 -10.13 -26.77
C ALA A 157 -21.83 -9.20 -26.01
N GLN A 158 -21.54 -9.54 -24.74
CA GLN A 158 -20.57 -8.81 -23.92
C GLN A 158 -19.16 -8.90 -24.50
N ALA A 159 -18.74 -10.07 -24.98
CA ALA A 159 -17.45 -10.25 -25.63
C ALA A 159 -17.32 -9.32 -26.86
N LYS A 160 -18.33 -9.28 -27.74
CA LYS A 160 -18.36 -8.37 -28.89
C LYS A 160 -18.33 -6.90 -28.48
N GLN A 161 -19.04 -6.52 -27.41
CA GLN A 161 -19.01 -5.15 -26.90
C GLN A 161 -17.62 -4.78 -26.38
N ASN A 162 -16.98 -5.68 -25.63
CA ASN A 162 -15.64 -5.49 -25.11
C ASN A 162 -14.60 -5.39 -26.23
N GLU A 163 -14.71 -6.19 -27.28
CA GLU A 163 -13.85 -6.10 -28.47
C GLU A 163 -14.01 -4.75 -29.17
N ARG A 164 -15.25 -4.27 -29.37
CA ARG A 164 -15.51 -2.95 -29.94
C ARG A 164 -14.90 -1.83 -29.09
N PHE A 165 -15.06 -1.93 -27.76
CA PHE A 165 -14.47 -0.94 -26.85
C PHE A 165 -12.94 -0.95 -26.91
N ARG A 166 -12.32 -2.14 -26.96
CA ARG A 166 -10.86 -2.27 -27.15
C ARG A 166 -10.42 -1.65 -28.47
N ALA A 167 -11.08 -1.99 -29.57
CA ALA A 167 -10.76 -1.43 -30.89
C ALA A 167 -10.91 0.10 -30.94
N GLU A 168 -11.97 0.66 -30.34
CA GLU A 168 -12.17 2.10 -30.25
C GLU A 168 -11.09 2.79 -29.41
N LYS A 169 -10.72 2.18 -28.27
CA LYS A 169 -9.64 2.67 -27.42
C LYS A 169 -8.30 2.67 -28.18
N ASP A 170 -8.00 1.59 -28.89
CA ASP A 170 -6.74 1.47 -29.64
C ASP A 170 -6.69 2.47 -30.80
N ALA A 171 -7.81 2.67 -31.53
CA ALA A 171 -7.92 3.69 -32.56
C ALA A 171 -7.73 5.12 -32.00
N LYS A 172 -8.30 5.42 -30.82
CA LYS A 172 -8.11 6.71 -30.13
C LYS A 172 -6.65 6.90 -29.70
N LEU A 173 -5.99 5.85 -29.23
CA LEU A 173 -4.58 5.89 -28.84
C LEU A 173 -3.68 6.15 -30.06
N GLU A 174 -3.98 5.51 -31.19
CA GLU A 174 -3.26 5.72 -32.45
C GLU A 174 -3.44 7.15 -32.98
N GLN A 175 -4.68 7.67 -32.97
CA GLN A 175 -4.94 9.07 -33.32
C GLN A 175 -4.18 10.04 -32.41
N ALA A 176 -4.15 9.78 -31.10
CA ALA A 176 -3.39 10.61 -30.17
C ALA A 176 -1.89 10.55 -30.49
N ALA A 177 -1.33 9.35 -30.72
CA ALA A 177 0.07 9.18 -31.09
C ALA A 177 0.44 9.94 -32.37
N ASP A 178 -0.42 9.89 -33.39
CA ASP A 178 -0.24 10.65 -34.63
C ASP A 178 -0.28 12.16 -34.43
N THR A 179 -1.19 12.65 -33.58
CA THR A 179 -1.24 14.08 -33.23
C THR A 179 0.03 14.53 -32.52
N TYR A 180 0.49 13.77 -31.52
CA TYR A 180 1.74 14.06 -30.81
C TYR A 180 2.95 14.03 -31.73
N ARG A 181 3.00 13.07 -32.66
CA ARG A 181 4.10 12.99 -33.64
C ARG A 181 4.14 14.22 -34.53
N LYS A 182 3.00 14.68 -35.04
CA LYS A 182 2.91 15.90 -35.87
C LYS A 182 3.30 17.15 -35.08
N GLU A 183 2.85 17.27 -33.83
CA GLU A 183 3.21 18.39 -32.95
C GLU A 183 4.72 18.39 -32.65
N TYR A 184 5.29 17.24 -32.34
CA TYR A 184 6.72 17.09 -32.12
C TYR A 184 7.54 17.50 -33.34
N GLU A 185 7.15 17.04 -34.54
CA GLU A 185 7.79 17.44 -35.79
C GLU A 185 7.70 18.96 -36.03
N ARG A 186 6.54 19.58 -35.73
CA ARG A 186 6.35 21.03 -35.83
C ARG A 186 7.23 21.80 -34.86
N ILE A 187 7.30 21.36 -33.60
CA ILE A 187 8.14 21.99 -32.56
C ILE A 187 9.61 21.85 -32.94
N LYS A 188 10.04 20.66 -33.37
CA LYS A 188 11.40 20.40 -33.83
C LYS A 188 11.78 21.30 -35.01
N ALA A 189 10.90 21.43 -36.02
CA ALA A 189 11.12 22.30 -37.16
C ALA A 189 11.22 23.78 -36.75
N ASN A 190 10.34 24.24 -35.85
CA ASN A 190 10.39 25.62 -35.34
C ASN A 190 11.67 25.87 -34.52
N SER A 191 12.05 24.94 -33.65
CA SER A 191 13.29 25.06 -32.86
C SER A 191 14.52 25.11 -33.76
N ASN A 192 14.57 24.29 -34.81
CA ASN A 192 15.66 24.32 -35.78
C ASN A 192 15.72 25.67 -36.49
N LEU A 193 14.57 26.18 -36.95
CA LEU A 193 14.48 27.50 -37.58
C LEU A 193 14.93 28.63 -36.64
N GLN A 194 14.54 28.57 -35.36
CA GLN A 194 14.98 29.54 -34.36
C GLN A 194 16.49 29.46 -34.11
N ASN A 195 17.07 28.26 -34.09
CA ASN A 195 18.51 28.07 -33.94
C ASN A 195 19.27 28.63 -35.16
N GLU A 196 18.80 28.35 -36.37
CA GLU A 196 19.38 28.92 -37.60
C GLU A 196 19.30 30.45 -37.59
N GLN A 197 18.16 31.03 -37.19
CA GLN A 197 18.01 32.48 -37.05
C GLN A 197 18.89 33.09 -35.94
N ALA A 198 19.11 32.36 -34.85
CA ALA A 198 20.00 32.79 -33.77
C ALA A 198 21.46 32.76 -34.23
N GLU A 199 21.85 31.73 -34.99
CA GLU A 199 23.19 31.59 -35.56
C GLU A 199 23.49 32.73 -36.53
N THR A 200 22.58 33.03 -37.47
CA THR A 200 22.76 34.15 -38.40
C THR A 200 22.88 35.48 -37.67
N ARG A 201 22.01 35.76 -36.68
CA ARG A 201 22.10 36.97 -35.85
C ARG A 201 23.41 37.06 -35.07
N PHE A 202 23.89 35.94 -34.53
CA PHE A 202 25.16 35.90 -33.83
C PHE A 202 26.32 36.25 -34.76
N LEU A 203 26.34 35.67 -35.96
CA LEU A 203 27.38 35.96 -36.96
C LEU A 203 27.36 37.44 -37.38
N GLU A 204 26.17 38.00 -37.64
CA GLU A 204 26.01 39.43 -37.95
C GLU A 204 26.53 40.34 -36.82
N GLN A 205 26.15 40.04 -35.57
CA GLN A 205 26.61 40.81 -34.40
C GLN A 205 28.11 40.67 -34.20
N HIS A 206 28.65 39.47 -34.36
CA HIS A 206 30.08 39.20 -34.25
C HIS A 206 30.86 40.02 -35.28
N GLU A 207 30.41 40.04 -36.55
CA GLU A 207 31.03 40.85 -37.59
C GLU A 207 30.97 42.34 -37.28
N GLN A 208 29.83 42.85 -36.79
CA GLN A 208 29.69 44.24 -36.39
C GLN A 208 30.62 44.61 -35.22
N VAL A 209 30.79 43.72 -34.24
CA VAL A 209 31.71 43.93 -33.12
C VAL A 209 33.15 43.97 -33.61
N LEU A 210 33.53 43.06 -34.52
CA LEU A 210 34.87 43.09 -35.11
C LEU A 210 35.15 44.40 -35.84
N LYS A 211 34.20 44.90 -36.65
CA LYS A 211 34.31 46.19 -37.34
C LYS A 211 34.47 47.37 -36.37
N LYS A 212 33.63 47.43 -35.33
CA LYS A 212 33.73 48.48 -34.30
C LYS A 212 35.07 48.40 -33.55
N ASN A 213 35.54 47.21 -33.23
CA ASN A 213 36.82 47.02 -32.56
C ASN A 213 37.98 47.47 -33.44
N SER A 214 37.97 47.17 -34.75
CA SER A 214 38.99 47.69 -35.67
C SER A 214 38.97 49.21 -35.76
N GLU A 215 37.79 49.83 -35.86
CA GLU A 215 37.66 51.30 -35.87
C GLU A 215 38.22 51.93 -34.59
N ILE A 216 37.93 51.33 -33.43
CA ILE A 216 38.48 51.78 -32.14
C ILE A 216 40.01 51.66 -32.13
N LEU A 217 40.58 50.56 -32.62
CA LEU A 217 42.02 50.37 -32.69
C LEU A 217 42.69 51.40 -33.62
N ASP A 218 42.08 51.70 -34.76
CA ASP A 218 42.58 52.72 -35.68
C ASP A 218 42.54 54.12 -35.04
N HIS A 219 41.46 54.44 -34.31
CA HIS A 219 41.38 55.69 -33.54
C HIS A 219 42.40 55.77 -32.41
N LEU A 220 42.65 54.68 -31.70
CA LEU A 220 43.69 54.63 -30.65
C LEU A 220 45.09 54.79 -31.25
N ASN A 221 45.38 54.10 -32.35
CA ASN A 221 46.67 54.20 -33.03
C ASN A 221 46.91 55.61 -33.57
N SER A 222 45.93 56.21 -34.25
CA SER A 222 46.05 57.59 -34.75
C SER A 222 46.22 58.62 -33.63
N ARG A 223 45.53 58.44 -32.49
CA ARG A 223 45.74 59.29 -31.32
C ARG A 223 47.13 59.09 -30.71
N ALA A 224 47.58 57.85 -30.59
CA ALA A 224 48.90 57.54 -30.05
C ALA A 224 50.03 58.09 -30.94
N THR A 225 49.89 57.99 -32.27
CA THR A 225 50.86 58.57 -33.20
C THR A 225 50.89 60.09 -33.13
N ALA A 226 49.72 60.75 -33.03
CA ALA A 226 49.64 62.20 -32.85
C ALA A 226 50.29 62.67 -31.53
N GLN A 227 50.08 61.94 -30.43
CA GLN A 227 50.75 62.24 -29.16
C GLN A 227 52.27 62.03 -29.23
N LEU A 228 52.73 60.98 -29.92
CA LEU A 228 54.16 60.75 -30.12
C LEU A 228 54.81 61.84 -30.97
N THR A 229 54.11 62.36 -31.99
CA THR A 229 54.61 63.50 -32.79
C THR A 229 54.70 64.77 -31.95
N GLU A 230 53.69 65.07 -31.12
CA GLU A 230 53.70 66.22 -30.21
C GLU A 230 54.87 66.16 -29.21
N ILE A 231 55.09 64.99 -28.59
CA ILE A 231 56.23 64.79 -27.68
C ILE A 231 57.57 64.98 -28.41
N ARG A 232 57.69 64.47 -29.63
CA ARG A 232 58.91 64.65 -30.44
C ARG A 232 59.19 66.11 -30.76
N GLU A 233 58.15 66.88 -31.10
CA GLU A 233 58.29 68.32 -31.38
C GLU A 233 58.69 69.10 -30.12
N ASP A 234 57.98 68.90 -29.00
CA ASP A 234 58.28 69.56 -27.72
C ASP A 234 59.69 69.22 -27.21
N THR A 235 60.10 67.96 -27.31
CA THR A 235 61.47 67.55 -26.93
C THR A 235 62.53 68.13 -27.84
N SER A 236 62.30 68.16 -29.17
CA SER A 236 63.19 68.81 -30.12
C SER A 236 63.38 70.29 -29.81
N HIS A 237 62.29 71.01 -29.53
CA HIS A 237 62.32 72.43 -29.14
C HIS A 237 63.08 72.68 -27.84
N LYS A 238 62.88 71.84 -26.83
CA LYS A 238 63.62 71.96 -25.56
C LYS A 238 65.11 71.72 -25.78
N LEU A 239 65.48 70.71 -26.55
CA LEU A 239 66.88 70.39 -26.85
C LEU A 239 67.57 71.52 -27.62
N SER A 240 66.90 72.14 -28.58
CA SER A 240 67.47 73.29 -29.31
C SER A 240 67.73 74.48 -28.38
N ALA A 241 66.81 74.78 -27.45
CA ALA A 241 66.98 75.86 -26.48
C ALA A 241 68.15 75.61 -25.50
N TYR A 242 68.44 74.36 -25.14
CA TYR A 242 69.61 74.03 -24.29
C TYR A 242 70.93 74.18 -25.05
N ALA A 243 70.98 73.79 -26.33
CA ALA A 243 72.18 73.91 -27.15
C ALA A 243 72.63 75.37 -27.32
N GLU A 244 71.69 76.32 -27.39
CA GLU A 244 71.99 77.76 -27.47
C GLU A 244 72.60 78.32 -26.17
N ARG A 245 72.18 77.83 -25.01
CA ARG A 245 72.65 78.33 -23.70
C ARG A 245 74.09 77.91 -23.37
N GLN A 246 74.56 76.77 -23.88
CA GLN A 246 75.88 76.24 -23.55
C GLN A 246 77.04 77.13 -24.04
N ASN A 247 76.80 78.02 -25.01
CA ASN A 247 77.84 78.84 -25.63
C ASN A 247 77.94 80.28 -25.09
N ASP A 248 77.14 80.65 -24.07
CA ASP A 248 77.13 82.01 -23.52
C ASP A 248 78.25 82.19 -22.45
N PRO A 249 79.16 83.19 -22.60
CA PRO A 249 80.21 83.50 -21.63
C PRO A 249 79.73 83.72 -20.19
N PHE A 250 78.48 84.14 -19.99
CA PHE A 250 77.89 84.36 -18.66
C PHE A 250 77.78 83.06 -17.83
N TYR A 251 77.66 81.89 -18.47
CA TYR A 251 77.50 80.60 -17.79
C TYR A 251 78.81 79.80 -17.66
N LYS A 252 79.97 80.41 -17.90
CA LYS A 252 81.27 79.77 -17.67
C LYS A 252 81.60 79.71 -16.18
N LEU A 253 81.93 78.53 -15.69
CA LEU A 253 82.42 78.32 -14.33
C LEU A 253 83.80 78.99 -14.20
N VAL A 254 84.00 79.83 -13.19
CA VAL A 254 85.30 80.42 -12.86
C VAL A 254 85.95 79.56 -11.80
N ASP A 255 87.16 79.10 -12.11
CA ASP A 255 88.05 78.37 -11.21
C ASP A 255 88.98 79.40 -10.53
N ILE A 256 89.08 79.37 -9.21
CA ILE A 256 90.12 80.14 -8.50
C ILE A 256 91.32 79.22 -8.38
N ASP A 257 92.32 79.35 -9.25
CA ASP A 257 93.55 78.54 -9.27
C ASP A 257 94.17 78.38 -7.86
N ALA A 258 93.71 77.37 -7.12
CA ALA A 258 93.93 77.23 -5.69
C ALA A 258 94.48 75.84 -5.41
N GLU A 259 95.60 75.84 -4.69
CA GLU A 259 96.35 74.65 -4.36
C GLU A 259 96.45 74.50 -2.85
N ILE A 260 96.32 73.26 -2.36
CA ILE A 260 96.44 72.93 -0.95
C ILE A 260 97.63 71.99 -0.73
N PHE A 261 98.47 72.31 0.23
CA PHE A 261 99.60 71.48 0.62
C PHE A 261 99.66 71.26 2.13
N ASP A 262 100.24 70.13 2.51
CA ASP A 262 100.40 69.70 3.90
C ASP A 262 101.81 70.02 4.39
N SER A 263 101.92 70.94 5.36
CA SER A 263 103.20 71.36 5.96
C SER A 263 103.61 70.50 7.18
N GLY A 264 102.93 69.38 7.42
CA GLY A 264 103.15 68.50 8.58
C GLY A 264 102.27 68.89 9.76
N ASP A 265 102.45 70.10 10.30
CA ASP A 265 101.72 70.60 11.48
C ASP A 265 100.43 71.36 11.10
N ALA A 266 100.31 71.82 9.86
CA ALA A 266 99.19 72.59 9.36
C ALA A 266 98.95 72.32 7.85
N TYR A 267 97.71 72.52 7.41
CA TYR A 267 97.40 72.64 5.98
C TYR A 267 97.53 74.10 5.56
N ILE A 268 98.13 74.32 4.40
CA ILE A 268 98.30 75.65 3.80
C ILE A 268 97.63 75.62 2.43
N LEU A 269 96.64 76.49 2.23
CA LEU A 269 96.00 76.73 0.95
C LEU A 269 96.53 78.03 0.37
N THR A 270 96.99 77.99 -0.88
CA THR A 270 97.41 79.14 -1.69
C THR A 270 96.45 79.29 -2.85
N ALA A 271 95.82 80.46 -3.00
CA ALA A 271 94.98 80.78 -4.14
C ALA A 271 95.40 82.12 -4.76
N SER A 272 95.46 82.18 -6.10
CA SER A 272 95.77 83.42 -6.83
C SER A 272 94.55 84.34 -6.86
N ILE A 273 94.68 85.56 -6.33
CA ILE A 273 93.56 86.49 -6.18
C ILE A 273 93.93 87.88 -6.68
N PRO A 274 93.15 88.47 -7.60
CA PRO A 274 93.32 89.86 -7.99
C PRO A 274 93.17 90.82 -6.80
N ASP A 275 94.06 91.82 -6.68
CA ASP A 275 94.12 92.76 -5.55
C ASP A 275 92.79 93.45 -5.18
N HIS A 276 91.92 93.66 -6.17
CA HIS A 276 90.64 94.35 -5.98
C HIS A 276 89.54 93.45 -5.37
N GLU A 277 89.77 92.15 -5.26
CA GLU A 277 88.78 91.18 -4.78
C GLU A 277 88.98 90.74 -3.33
N ASP A 278 90.15 91.00 -2.74
CA ASP A 278 90.55 90.62 -1.37
C ASP A 278 89.39 90.77 -0.35
N ARG A 279 88.75 91.95 -0.35
CA ARG A 279 87.69 92.32 0.62
C ARG A 279 86.42 91.46 0.53
N HIS A 280 86.27 90.64 -0.50
CA HIS A 280 85.07 89.86 -0.79
C HIS A 280 85.29 88.35 -0.75
N LEU A 281 86.46 87.90 -0.26
CA LEU A 281 86.73 86.49 0.00
C LEU A 281 86.56 86.11 1.46
N THR A 282 86.05 84.92 1.69
CA THR A 282 85.92 84.30 3.01
C THR A 282 86.40 82.85 2.93
N ALA A 283 87.34 82.50 3.82
CA ALA A 283 87.75 81.12 4.05
C ALA A 283 87.13 80.62 5.35
N THR A 284 86.39 79.52 5.29
CA THR A 284 85.71 78.93 6.46
C THR A 284 85.87 77.43 6.49
N MET A 285 85.89 76.85 7.70
CA MET A 285 85.81 75.40 7.86
C MET A 285 84.34 74.96 7.93
N LYS A 286 83.92 74.07 7.02
CA LYS A 286 82.61 73.41 7.08
C LYS A 286 82.82 71.90 7.27
N GLY A 287 82.65 71.43 8.50
CA GLY A 287 82.98 70.05 8.86
C GLY A 287 84.49 69.81 8.67
N ASN A 288 84.84 68.90 7.78
CA ASN A 288 86.23 68.57 7.43
C ASN A 288 86.69 69.16 6.08
N HIS A 289 85.97 70.16 5.56
CA HIS A 289 86.32 70.84 4.31
C HIS A 289 86.71 72.29 4.59
N LEU A 290 87.82 72.72 3.98
CA LEU A 290 88.17 74.13 3.86
C LEU A 290 87.40 74.70 2.68
N VAL A 291 86.51 75.65 2.95
CA VAL A 291 85.65 76.26 1.95
C VAL A 291 86.09 77.69 1.70
N VAL A 292 86.51 77.95 0.46
CA VAL A 292 86.81 79.30 -0.02
C VAL A 292 85.61 79.76 -0.83
N SER A 293 84.97 80.81 -0.33
CA SER A 293 83.83 81.44 -0.98
C SER A 293 84.14 82.90 -1.24
N GLY A 294 83.70 83.39 -2.37
CA GLY A 294 83.83 84.80 -2.72
C GLY A 294 82.84 85.22 -3.78
N TYR A 295 82.83 86.50 -4.06
CA TYR A 295 82.10 87.03 -5.20
C TYR A 295 82.91 88.10 -5.92
N ARG A 296 82.77 88.11 -7.25
CA ARG A 296 83.31 89.12 -8.15
C ARG A 296 82.16 89.96 -8.66
N ARG A 297 82.36 91.27 -8.72
CA ARG A 297 81.37 92.22 -9.26
C ARG A 297 82.10 93.13 -10.24
N ASN A 298 81.62 93.17 -11.48
CA ASN A 298 82.02 94.19 -12.45
C ASN A 298 80.80 95.03 -12.80
N GLU A 299 80.93 96.35 -12.65
CA GLU A 299 79.93 97.32 -13.07
C GLU A 299 80.54 98.27 -14.08
N GLU A 300 80.05 98.20 -15.31
CA GLU A 300 80.40 99.15 -16.35
C GLU A 300 79.22 100.06 -16.59
N LYS A 301 79.45 101.36 -16.44
CA LYS A 301 78.49 102.39 -16.79
C LYS A 301 79.05 103.22 -17.94
N LEU A 302 78.35 103.19 -19.07
CA LEU A 302 78.69 103.98 -20.24
C LEU A 302 77.63 105.08 -20.42
N ASP A 303 78.07 106.33 -20.33
CA ASP A 303 77.27 107.51 -20.66
C ASP A 303 77.40 107.81 -22.16
N LEU A 304 76.32 107.59 -22.93
CA LEU A 304 76.32 107.77 -24.39
C LEU A 304 75.88 109.17 -24.83
N GLY A 305 75.71 110.11 -23.88
CA GLY A 305 75.10 111.42 -24.13
C GLY A 305 73.60 111.33 -24.40
N SER A 306 72.90 112.46 -24.43
CA SER A 306 71.42 112.56 -24.64
C SER A 306 70.54 111.89 -23.57
N GLY A 307 71.04 111.72 -22.34
CA GLY A 307 70.27 111.13 -21.23
C GLY A 307 70.18 109.60 -21.26
N ILE A 308 70.93 108.94 -22.15
CA ILE A 308 70.98 107.49 -22.25
C ILE A 308 72.22 106.97 -21.53
N THR A 309 71.99 106.31 -20.39
CA THR A 309 72.97 105.49 -19.68
C THR A 309 72.75 104.02 -19.99
N LYS A 310 73.81 103.30 -20.37
CA LYS A 310 73.84 101.84 -20.29
C LYS A 310 74.69 101.42 -19.10
N SER A 311 74.14 100.55 -18.27
CA SER A 311 74.86 99.92 -17.17
C SER A 311 74.77 98.40 -17.30
N THR A 312 75.90 97.73 -17.26
CA THR A 312 75.99 96.28 -17.11
C THR A 312 76.57 95.97 -15.74
N SER A 313 75.96 95.01 -15.04
CA SER A 313 76.48 94.52 -13.77
C SER A 313 76.60 93.00 -13.85
N ALA A 314 77.82 92.50 -13.86
CA ALA A 314 78.11 91.07 -13.75
C ALA A 314 78.41 90.76 -12.29
N TYR A 315 77.67 89.80 -11.72
CA TYR A 315 77.92 89.26 -10.40
C TYR A 315 78.18 87.77 -10.54
N GLN A 316 79.32 87.33 -10.03
CA GLN A 316 79.66 85.92 -10.02
C GLN A 316 80.09 85.54 -8.62
N SER A 317 79.35 84.63 -8.00
CA SER A 317 79.77 83.98 -6.76
C SER A 317 80.45 82.65 -7.08
N PHE A 318 81.59 82.39 -6.46
CA PHE A 318 82.24 81.10 -6.52
C PHE A 318 82.34 80.50 -5.12
N ASN A 319 82.35 79.18 -5.06
CA ASN A 319 82.42 78.42 -3.83
C ASN A 319 83.17 77.13 -4.11
N GLU A 320 84.41 77.09 -3.67
CA GLU A 320 85.27 75.92 -3.80
C GLU A 320 85.50 75.29 -2.44
N SER A 321 85.44 73.97 -2.42
CA SER A 321 85.47 73.17 -1.20
C SER A 321 86.59 72.14 -1.29
N PHE A 322 87.61 72.33 -0.47
CA PHE A 322 88.78 71.48 -0.41
C PHE A 322 88.64 70.48 0.76
N PRO A 323 88.59 69.17 0.49
CA PRO A 323 88.54 68.16 1.56
C PRO A 323 89.89 68.08 2.30
N LEU A 324 89.86 68.17 3.64
CA LEU A 324 91.05 67.97 4.47
C LEU A 324 91.08 66.53 5.00
N PRO A 325 92.20 65.80 4.93
CA PRO A 325 92.23 64.40 5.35
C PRO A 325 92.26 64.22 6.88
N LEU A 326 92.85 65.15 7.63
CA LEU A 326 92.94 65.08 9.10
C LEU A 326 92.11 66.18 9.76
N PRO A 327 91.57 65.93 10.98
CA PRO A 327 90.86 66.96 11.74
C PRO A 327 91.79 68.12 12.08
N VAL A 328 91.28 69.34 11.89
CA VAL A 328 92.01 70.59 12.08
C VAL A 328 91.42 71.44 13.20
N ASP A 329 92.23 72.29 13.81
CA ASP A 329 91.76 73.30 14.75
C ASP A 329 91.16 74.50 14.00
N ALA A 330 89.87 74.41 13.70
CA ALA A 330 89.13 75.47 13.03
C ALA A 330 89.18 76.83 13.77
N LYS A 331 89.43 76.85 15.08
CA LYS A 331 89.52 78.10 15.86
C LYS A 331 90.83 78.86 15.61
N GLN A 332 91.86 78.16 15.14
CA GLN A 332 93.18 78.72 14.86
C GLN A 332 93.44 78.93 13.36
N LEU A 333 92.38 78.93 12.53
CA LEU A 333 92.50 79.28 11.13
C LEU A 333 93.04 80.70 10.99
N ARG A 334 94.16 80.83 10.28
CA ARG A 334 94.77 82.11 9.94
C ARG A 334 94.65 82.35 8.46
N ARG A 335 94.31 83.58 8.11
CA ARG A 335 94.21 84.05 6.75
C ARG A 335 95.16 85.22 6.58
N GLU A 336 96.05 85.11 5.63
CA GLU A 336 96.99 86.17 5.27
C GLU A 336 96.97 86.35 3.75
N ILE A 337 97.15 87.58 3.30
CA ILE A 337 97.29 87.90 1.88
C ILE A 337 98.64 88.57 1.72
N ARG A 338 99.47 87.99 0.86
CA ARG A 338 100.82 88.47 0.56
C ARG A 338 101.03 88.35 -0.94
N ASP A 339 101.50 89.42 -1.56
CA ASP A 339 101.88 89.46 -2.99
C ASP A 339 100.81 88.96 -3.99
N GLY A 340 99.52 89.22 -3.71
CA GLY A 340 98.41 88.81 -4.58
C GLY A 340 97.94 87.35 -4.38
N GLU A 341 98.49 86.65 -3.38
CA GLU A 341 98.08 85.29 -3.02
C GLU A 341 97.36 85.25 -1.68
N LEU A 342 96.24 84.53 -1.64
CA LEU A 342 95.55 84.18 -0.41
C LEU A 342 96.19 82.95 0.20
N ILE A 343 96.78 83.11 1.37
CA ILE A 343 97.39 82.06 2.16
C ILE A 343 96.49 81.77 3.35
N VAL A 344 95.84 80.60 3.36
CA VAL A 344 95.04 80.13 4.50
C VAL A 344 95.80 79.01 5.20
N THR A 345 96.19 79.24 6.45
CA THR A 345 96.86 78.25 7.29
C THR A 345 95.88 77.70 8.32
N VAL A 346 95.69 76.38 8.31
CA VAL A 346 94.81 75.69 9.26
C VAL A 346 95.62 74.65 10.03
N PRO A 347 95.90 74.85 11.33
CA PRO A 347 96.65 73.90 12.14
C PRO A 347 95.89 72.58 12.31
N LYS A 348 96.63 71.46 12.39
CA LYS A 348 96.03 70.16 12.70
C LYS A 348 95.68 70.06 14.19
N LEU A 349 94.60 69.35 14.51
CA LEU A 349 94.17 69.16 15.90
C LEU A 349 95.07 68.11 16.58
N ASN A 350 95.69 68.46 17.70
CA ASN A 350 96.53 67.52 18.47
C ASN A 350 95.72 66.27 18.89
N PRO A 351 96.27 65.04 18.73
CA PRO A 351 95.49 63.78 18.73
C PRO A 351 94.86 63.36 20.08
N ASN A 352 95.06 64.11 21.17
CA ASN A 352 94.66 63.67 22.52
C ASN A 352 93.31 64.21 23.04
N LEU A 353 92.49 64.89 22.21
CA LEU A 353 91.22 65.49 22.67
C LEU A 353 90.05 65.34 21.69
N VAL A 354 89.82 64.15 21.14
CA VAL A 354 88.61 63.87 20.34
C VAL A 354 87.67 62.94 21.13
N ARG A 355 86.60 63.52 21.70
CA ARG A 355 85.40 62.74 22.09
C ARG A 355 84.55 62.57 20.84
N GLU A 356 84.66 61.41 20.19
CA GLU A 356 83.75 60.98 19.14
C GLU A 356 82.36 60.70 19.73
N SER A 357 81.35 61.41 19.21
CA SER A 357 79.94 61.06 19.36
C SER A 357 79.43 60.61 18.00
N THR A 358 79.69 59.35 17.65
CA THR A 358 79.12 58.68 16.47
C THR A 358 78.39 57.42 16.93
N ALA A 359 77.16 57.56 17.43
CA ALA A 359 76.26 56.43 17.59
C ALA A 359 75.61 56.11 16.22
N PRO A 360 75.79 54.90 15.66
CA PRO A 360 75.11 54.51 14.41
C PRO A 360 73.63 54.21 14.68
N LYS A 361 72.75 54.83 13.89
CA LYS A 361 71.31 54.61 13.92
C LYS A 361 70.99 53.26 13.28
N ALA A 362 70.36 52.35 14.03
CA ALA A 362 70.01 51.00 13.57
C ALA A 362 69.06 51.05 12.35
N PRO A 363 69.17 50.11 11.39
CA PRO A 363 68.27 50.04 10.25
C PRO A 363 66.85 49.61 10.70
N PRO A 364 65.78 50.14 10.08
CA PRO A 364 64.41 49.80 10.45
C PRO A 364 64.10 48.33 10.14
N PRO A 365 63.28 47.65 10.97
CA PRO A 365 63.03 46.22 10.83
C PRO A 365 62.21 45.88 9.58
N GLU A 366 62.62 44.79 8.94
CA GLU A 366 62.01 44.22 7.73
C GLU A 366 60.62 43.65 8.04
N LYS A 367 59.60 44.07 7.29
CA LYS A 367 58.21 43.60 7.50
C LYS A 367 58.05 42.18 6.96
N ALA A 368 57.77 41.22 7.83
CA ALA A 368 57.42 39.85 7.47
C ALA A 368 56.18 39.82 6.55
N ARG A 369 56.34 39.30 5.32
CA ARG A 369 55.22 38.96 4.45
C ARG A 369 54.53 37.71 5.01
N VAL A 370 53.31 37.87 5.50
CA VAL A 370 52.43 36.75 5.86
C VAL A 370 51.97 36.08 4.56
N GLU A 371 52.29 34.80 4.37
CA GLU A 371 51.75 34.03 3.26
C GLU A 371 50.24 33.80 3.45
N ARG A 372 49.48 33.87 2.34
CA ARG A 372 48.03 33.68 2.36
C ARG A 372 47.69 32.25 2.77
N PRO A 373 46.71 32.02 3.67
CA PRO A 373 46.32 30.67 4.06
C PRO A 373 45.75 29.91 2.86
N ARG A 374 46.19 28.65 2.67
CA ARG A 374 45.57 27.73 1.72
C ARG A 374 44.31 27.12 2.34
N PHE A 375 43.21 27.18 1.60
CA PHE A 375 41.96 26.52 1.99
C PHE A 375 42.09 24.99 1.86
N PRO A 376 41.50 24.21 2.77
CA PRO A 376 41.49 22.74 2.66
C PRO A 376 40.61 22.28 1.48
N GLU A 377 41.04 21.23 0.79
CA GLU A 377 40.45 20.70 -0.47
C GLU A 377 39.06 20.07 -0.33
N ASN A 378 38.43 20.12 0.85
CA ASN A 378 37.24 19.31 1.15
C ASN A 378 35.96 20.16 1.19
N LEU A 379 35.71 20.95 0.15
CA LEU A 379 34.39 21.55 -0.07
C LEU A 379 33.64 20.74 -1.13
N VAL A 380 32.65 19.97 -0.69
CA VAL A 380 31.72 19.25 -1.57
C VAL A 380 30.92 20.31 -2.34
N VAL A 381 31.21 20.44 -3.64
CA VAL A 381 30.39 21.23 -4.56
C VAL A 381 29.11 20.43 -4.82
N ALA A 382 27.98 20.93 -4.31
CA ALA A 382 26.67 20.36 -4.59
C ALA A 382 26.36 20.51 -6.09
N GLN A 383 26.21 19.38 -6.79
CA GLN A 383 25.65 19.34 -8.14
C GLN A 383 24.12 19.50 -8.03
N GLU A 384 23.60 20.60 -8.57
CA GLU A 384 22.15 20.79 -8.75
C GLU A 384 21.65 19.92 -9.92
N GLU A 385 21.12 18.72 -9.63
CA GLU A 385 20.15 18.07 -10.51
C GLU A 385 18.75 18.62 -10.20
N ARG A 386 18.26 19.53 -11.04
CA ARG A 386 16.86 19.97 -11.02
C ARG A 386 16.04 19.06 -11.94
N ALA A 387 15.41 18.04 -11.36
CA ALA A 387 14.22 17.42 -11.94
C ALA A 387 13.00 18.26 -11.53
N ILE A 388 12.24 18.72 -12.51
CA ILE A 388 10.98 19.45 -12.33
C ILE A 388 9.85 18.53 -12.79
N GLU A 389 8.95 18.19 -11.87
CA GLU A 389 7.55 17.90 -12.19
C GLU A 389 6.64 18.48 -11.09
N PRO A 390 5.36 18.73 -11.42
CA PRO A 390 4.70 19.99 -11.12
C PRO A 390 3.75 19.88 -9.92
N ASP A 391 3.53 21.00 -9.23
CA ASP A 391 2.48 21.09 -8.21
C ASP A 391 1.57 22.30 -8.40
N GLU A 392 0.32 22.04 -8.05
CA GLU A 392 -0.89 22.80 -8.23
C GLU A 392 -0.95 24.06 -7.35
N SER A 393 -1.59 25.10 -7.91
CA SER A 393 -2.49 26.03 -7.22
C SER A 393 -1.90 26.97 -6.13
N LYS A 394 -1.96 28.27 -6.40
CA LYS A 394 -2.91 29.23 -5.79
C LYS A 394 -2.42 30.68 -5.91
N ASN A 395 -3.32 31.49 -6.47
CA ASN A 395 -3.60 32.90 -6.16
C ASN A 395 -2.84 33.50 -4.96
N ILE A 396 -2.27 34.70 -5.17
CA ILE A 396 -2.62 35.91 -4.40
C ILE A 396 -2.24 37.17 -5.21
N SER A 397 -3.24 38.06 -5.24
CA SER A 397 -3.27 39.45 -5.66
C SER A 397 -2.23 40.35 -4.97
N THR A 398 -1.54 41.19 -5.73
CA THR A 398 -1.20 42.60 -5.43
C THR A 398 -0.76 43.24 -6.77
N GLY A 399 -1.02 44.47 -7.14
CA GLY A 399 -1.45 45.66 -6.44
C GLY A 399 -0.99 46.85 -7.29
N THR A 400 -1.93 47.46 -8.00
CA THR A 400 -1.75 48.65 -8.82
C THR A 400 -1.19 49.82 -8.01
N LYS A 401 -0.06 50.41 -8.43
CA LYS A 401 0.25 51.82 -8.14
C LYS A 401 0.88 52.47 -9.35
N GLY A 402 0.13 53.40 -9.93
CA GLY A 402 0.65 54.38 -10.87
C GLY A 402 1.35 55.53 -10.16
N SER A 403 2.29 56.14 -10.88
CA SER A 403 2.71 57.52 -10.66
C SER A 403 3.15 58.11 -12.00
N ARG A 404 2.32 58.98 -12.56
CA ARG A 404 2.74 60.09 -13.45
C ARG A 404 3.21 61.26 -12.55
N PRO A 405 3.59 62.43 -13.09
CA PRO A 405 4.77 62.75 -13.89
C PRO A 405 5.49 64.01 -13.31
N LEU A 406 6.53 64.51 -13.99
CA LEU A 406 7.08 65.89 -14.06
C LEU A 406 8.40 65.70 -14.83
N THR A 407 8.68 66.28 -15.99
CA THR A 407 8.47 67.63 -16.52
C THR A 407 8.67 67.57 -18.05
#